data_AF-A0A1L3GRZ0-F1
#
_entry.id   AF-A0A1L3GRZ0-F1
#
_cell.length_a   1.000
_cell.length_b   1.000
_cell.length_c   1.000
_cell.angle_alpha   90.00
_cell.angle_beta   90.00
_cell.angle_gamma   90.00
#
_symmetry.space_group_name_H-M   'P 1'
#
loop_
_entity.id
_entity.type
_entity.pdbx_description
1 polymer ?
#
loop_
_entity_poly.entity_id
_entity_poly.type
_entity_poly.pdbx_seq_one_letter_code
_entity_poly.pdbx_strand_id
1 'polypeptide(L)'
;MEMALVLPLLLVLAFGLFEFARGILANNVITGMSREGANLYSRTGTPPGDIMTALTGTASQVNMVDNGIIYMTRIQQTGGNPQVLEQFRWIDSALTDPPSSGVWLCDGPSNWDGEQCDIGPAVTSATRTATLDMTLNDGEEIVAVEVFYVYRPAFDFYLKKDLTFYSRTLL
;
A
#
# COMPACT_ATOMS: atom_id res chain seq x y z
N MET A 1 49.28 -14.17 0.09
CA MET A 1 48.42 -13.21 0.84
C MET A 1 47.34 -12.62 -0.08
N GLU A 2 47.23 -13.06 -1.35
CA GLU A 2 46.26 -12.52 -2.31
C GLU A 2 44.79 -12.85 -2.02
N MET A 3 44.46 -14.02 -1.44
CA MET A 3 43.06 -14.39 -1.16
C MET A 3 42.43 -13.64 0.02
N ALA A 4 43.25 -13.00 0.88
CA ALA A 4 42.76 -12.28 2.05
C ALA A 4 41.95 -11.02 1.68
N LEU A 5 42.19 -10.45 0.50
CA LEU A 5 41.50 -9.25 -0.01
C LEU A 5 40.29 -9.59 -0.90
N VAL A 6 40.27 -10.80 -1.48
CA VAL A 6 39.17 -11.26 -2.34
C VAL A 6 37.92 -11.62 -1.52
N LEU A 7 38.10 -12.24 -0.36
CA LEU A 7 36.99 -12.63 0.51
C LEU A 7 36.11 -11.43 0.96
N PRO A 8 36.65 -10.34 1.53
CA PRO A 8 35.81 -9.21 1.92
C PRO A 8 35.13 -8.55 0.72
N LEU A 9 35.77 -8.52 -0.46
CA LEU A 9 35.14 -8.03 -1.68
C LEU A 9 33.94 -8.89 -2.11
N LEU A 10 34.08 -10.21 -2.07
CA LEU A 10 33.00 -11.14 -2.38
C LEU A 10 31.84 -11.04 -1.38
N LEU A 11 32.12 -10.85 -0.10
CA LEU A 11 31.08 -10.65 0.92
C LEU A 11 30.28 -9.37 0.67
N VAL A 12 30.95 -8.25 0.35
CA VAL A 12 30.26 -7.00 0.00
C VAL A 12 29.36 -7.18 -1.23
N LEU A 13 29.85 -7.86 -2.27
CA LEU A 13 29.06 -8.14 -3.47
C LEU A 13 27.88 -9.07 -3.18
N ALA A 14 28.09 -10.13 -2.39
CA ALA A 14 27.05 -11.09 -2.03
C ALA A 14 25.95 -10.44 -1.20
N PHE A 15 26.30 -9.62 -0.20
CA PHE A 15 25.32 -8.88 0.61
C PHE A 15 24.58 -7.83 -0.21
N GLY A 16 25.28 -7.11 -1.10
CA GLY A 16 24.64 -6.16 -2.02
C GLY A 16 23.61 -6.84 -2.94
N LEU A 17 23.97 -7.99 -3.52
CA LEU A 17 23.07 -8.77 -4.36
C LEU A 17 21.87 -9.31 -3.57
N PHE A 18 22.09 -9.78 -2.34
CA PHE A 18 21.05 -10.30 -1.47
C PHE A 18 20.01 -9.23 -1.13
N GLU A 19 20.46 -8.03 -0.73
CA GLU A 19 19.57 -6.90 -0.43
C GLU A 19 18.81 -6.45 -1.68
N PHE A 20 19.48 -6.40 -2.83
CA PHE A 20 18.84 -6.07 -4.09
C PHE A 20 17.74 -7.08 -4.47
N ALA A 21 18.01 -8.37 -4.32
CA ALA A 21 17.04 -9.42 -4.58
C ALA A 21 15.82 -9.34 -3.65
N ARG A 22 16.03 -9.03 -2.36
CA ARG A 22 14.94 -8.83 -1.39
C ARG A 22 14.08 -7.61 -1.74
N GLY A 23 14.68 -6.51 -2.19
CA GLY A 23 13.95 -5.34 -2.67
C GLY A 23 13.06 -5.65 -3.88
N ILE A 24 13.59 -6.38 -4.87
CA ILE A 24 12.81 -6.82 -6.03
C ILE A 24 11.65 -7.73 -5.63
N LEU A 25 11.92 -8.70 -4.73
CA LEU A 25 10.91 -9.61 -4.23
C LEU A 25 9.75 -8.84 -3.58
N ALA A 26 10.07 -7.91 -2.69
CA ALA A 26 9.08 -7.09 -2.00
C ALA A 26 8.21 -6.30 -3.01
N ASN A 27 8.84 -5.67 -4.00
CA ASN A 27 8.11 -4.92 -5.02
C ASN A 27 7.14 -5.79 -5.83
N ASN A 28 7.54 -7.02 -6.19
CA ASN A 28 6.66 -7.95 -6.90
C ASN A 28 5.48 -8.41 -6.04
N VAL A 29 5.74 -8.72 -4.76
CA VAL A 29 4.69 -9.15 -3.83
C VAL A 29 3.64 -8.05 -3.63
N ILE A 30 4.05 -6.81 -3.31
CA ILE A 30 3.08 -5.73 -3.09
C ILE A 30 2.29 -5.38 -4.36
N THR A 31 2.90 -5.53 -5.54
CA THR A 31 2.24 -5.32 -6.83
C THR A 31 1.14 -6.36 -7.03
N GLY A 32 1.45 -7.63 -6.73
CA GLY A 32 0.48 -8.71 -6.74
C GLY A 32 -0.67 -8.48 -5.75
N MET A 33 -0.34 -8.09 -4.51
CA MET A 33 -1.33 -7.81 -3.47
C MET A 33 -2.30 -6.70 -3.86
N SER A 34 -1.79 -5.61 -4.44
CA SER A 34 -2.62 -4.49 -4.90
C SER A 34 -3.61 -4.94 -6.00
N ARG A 35 -3.15 -5.76 -6.94
CA ARG A 35 -3.99 -6.29 -8.03
C ARG A 35 -5.04 -7.28 -7.55
N GLU A 36 -4.62 -8.24 -6.73
CA GLU A 36 -5.53 -9.24 -6.17
C GLU A 36 -6.55 -8.59 -5.23
N GLY A 37 -6.10 -7.63 -4.41
CA GLY A 37 -6.99 -6.86 -3.55
C GLY A 37 -8.04 -6.07 -4.33
N ALA A 38 -7.67 -5.42 -5.43
CA ALA A 38 -8.64 -4.72 -6.27
C ALA A 38 -9.65 -5.68 -6.91
N ASN A 39 -9.20 -6.86 -7.35
CA ASN A 39 -10.10 -7.88 -7.90
C ASN A 39 -11.06 -8.46 -6.84
N LEU A 40 -10.58 -8.67 -5.61
CA LEU A 40 -11.42 -9.16 -4.51
C LEU A 40 -12.41 -8.09 -4.05
N TYR A 41 -11.97 -6.85 -3.82
CA TYR A 41 -12.83 -5.79 -3.28
C TYR A 41 -13.88 -5.28 -4.28
N SER A 42 -13.60 -5.38 -5.59
CA SER A 42 -14.60 -5.06 -6.63
C SER A 42 -15.68 -6.13 -6.81
N ARG A 43 -15.39 -7.41 -6.48
CA ARG A 43 -16.26 -8.54 -6.83
C ARG A 43 -16.90 -9.24 -5.63
N THR A 44 -16.24 -9.21 -4.48
CA THR A 44 -16.70 -9.93 -3.30
C THR A 44 -17.44 -8.98 -2.38
N GLY A 45 -18.52 -9.44 -1.75
CA GLY A 45 -19.13 -8.75 -0.61
C GLY A 45 -18.38 -8.97 0.70
N THR A 46 -17.12 -9.44 0.62
CA THR A 46 -16.29 -9.71 1.79
C THR A 46 -15.87 -8.37 2.41
N PRO A 47 -15.92 -8.24 3.74
CA PRO A 47 -15.45 -7.03 4.42
C PRO A 47 -13.99 -6.69 4.02
N PRO A 48 -13.67 -5.42 3.74
CA PRO A 48 -12.32 -5.01 3.33
C PRO A 48 -11.22 -5.42 4.31
N GLY A 49 -11.50 -5.37 5.63
CA GLY A 49 -10.60 -5.89 6.66
C GLY A 49 -10.16 -7.33 6.44
N ASP A 50 -11.12 -8.23 6.19
CA ASP A 50 -10.85 -9.66 5.95
C ASP A 50 -10.05 -9.88 4.66
N ILE A 51 -10.32 -9.09 3.61
CA ILE A 51 -9.55 -9.13 2.37
C ILE A 51 -8.10 -8.73 2.66
N MET A 52 -7.88 -7.61 3.37
CA MET A 52 -6.54 -7.14 3.72
C MET A 52 -5.78 -8.16 4.57
N THR A 53 -6.42 -8.77 5.57
CA THR A 53 -5.83 -9.82 6.40
C THR A 53 -5.50 -11.08 5.60
N ALA A 54 -6.34 -11.49 4.65
CA ALA A 54 -6.03 -12.61 3.77
C ALA A 54 -4.85 -12.30 2.82
N LEU A 55 -4.80 -11.08 2.26
CA LEU A 55 -3.69 -10.64 1.41
C LEU A 55 -2.37 -10.62 2.19
N THR A 56 -2.36 -10.08 3.41
CA THR A 56 -1.13 -10.04 4.22
C THR A 56 -0.73 -11.42 4.74
N GLY A 57 -1.70 -12.30 5.04
CA GLY A 57 -1.45 -13.69 5.43
C GLY A 57 -0.84 -14.55 4.31
N THR A 58 -1.15 -14.22 3.05
CA THR A 58 -0.54 -14.90 1.87
C THR A 58 0.81 -14.30 1.47
N ALA A 59 1.11 -13.06 1.89
CA ALA A 59 2.34 -12.34 1.62
C ALA A 59 3.49 -12.68 2.61
N SER A 60 3.63 -13.94 3.04
CA SER A 60 4.58 -14.36 4.10
C SER A 60 6.06 -14.06 3.83
N GLN A 61 6.40 -13.75 2.57
CA GLN A 61 7.76 -13.39 2.15
C GLN A 61 8.14 -11.94 2.52
N VAL A 62 7.16 -11.11 2.87
CA VAL A 62 7.33 -9.73 3.34
C VAL A 62 6.64 -9.55 4.68
N ASN A 63 7.25 -8.79 5.58
CA ASN A 63 6.65 -8.54 6.89
C ASN A 63 5.74 -7.31 6.81
N MET A 64 4.49 -7.54 6.39
CA MET A 64 3.48 -6.48 6.29
C MET A 64 3.10 -5.92 7.66
N VAL A 65 3.03 -6.73 8.70
CA VAL A 65 2.67 -6.27 10.06
C VAL A 65 3.61 -5.15 10.51
N ASP A 66 4.92 -5.37 10.42
CA ASP A 66 5.88 -4.39 10.92
C ASP A 66 6.21 -3.27 9.93
N ASN A 67 5.99 -3.49 8.63
CA ASN A 67 6.52 -2.61 7.59
C ASN A 67 5.51 -2.19 6.53
N GLY A 68 4.24 -2.60 6.61
CA GLY A 68 3.27 -2.40 5.53
C GLY A 68 1.95 -1.83 6.01
N ILE A 69 1.26 -1.16 5.10
CA ILE A 69 -0.13 -0.76 5.26
C ILE A 69 -0.86 -0.87 3.93
N ILE A 70 -2.16 -1.19 4.00
CA ILE A 70 -3.03 -1.30 2.83
C ILE A 70 -4.17 -0.30 3.01
N TYR A 71 -4.53 0.39 1.94
CA TYR A 71 -5.73 1.20 1.85
C TYR A 71 -6.61 0.68 0.72
N MET A 72 -7.91 0.57 0.99
CA MET A 72 -8.92 0.21 0.00
C MET A 72 -9.93 1.34 -0.06
N THR A 73 -10.09 1.96 -1.23
CA THR A 73 -10.95 3.13 -1.42
C THR A 73 -11.94 2.86 -2.54
N ARG A 74 -13.23 3.07 -2.30
CA ARG A 74 -14.27 3.03 -3.33
C ARG A 74 -14.55 4.44 -3.80
N ILE A 75 -14.60 4.62 -5.12
CA ILE A 75 -14.72 5.93 -5.75
C ILE A 75 -15.80 5.85 -6.81
N GLN A 76 -16.65 6.87 -6.89
CA GLN A 76 -17.65 7.00 -7.93
C GLN A 76 -17.56 8.38 -8.57
N GLN A 77 -17.66 8.43 -9.90
CA GLN A 77 -17.81 9.68 -10.62
C GLN A 77 -19.23 10.23 -10.43
N THR A 78 -19.34 11.40 -9.80
CA THR A 78 -20.63 12.07 -9.59
C THR A 78 -20.51 13.54 -9.93
N GLY A 79 -21.26 14.00 -10.93
CA GLY A 79 -21.30 15.41 -11.29
C GLY A 79 -19.94 15.92 -11.82
N GLY A 80 -19.20 15.04 -12.50
CA GLY A 80 -17.90 15.35 -13.11
C GLY A 80 -16.71 15.41 -12.15
N ASN A 81 -16.87 15.04 -10.87
CA ASN A 81 -15.75 14.83 -9.95
C ASN A 81 -15.74 13.39 -9.39
N PRO A 82 -14.57 12.72 -9.32
CA PRO A 82 -14.46 11.41 -8.69
C PRO A 82 -14.61 11.58 -7.18
N GLN A 83 -15.71 11.09 -6.61
CA GLN A 83 -16.02 11.20 -5.19
C GLN A 83 -15.68 9.90 -4.46
N VAL A 84 -15.00 10.03 -3.32
CA VAL A 84 -14.76 8.92 -2.40
C VAL A 84 -16.06 8.54 -1.69
N LEU A 85 -16.46 7.27 -1.82
CA LEU A 85 -17.65 6.71 -1.18
C LEU A 85 -17.33 6.08 0.17
N GLU A 86 -16.20 5.39 0.26
CA GLU A 86 -15.71 4.75 1.48
C GLU A 86 -14.21 4.50 1.34
N GLN A 87 -13.51 4.48 2.47
CA GLN A 87 -12.11 4.11 2.54
C GLN A 87 -11.86 3.27 3.79
N PHE A 88 -11.05 2.22 3.63
CA PHE A 88 -10.62 1.33 4.70
C PHE A 88 -9.09 1.28 4.74
N ARG A 89 -8.54 1.02 5.94
CA ARG A 89 -7.13 0.73 6.17
C ARG A 89 -6.97 -0.61 6.84
N TRP A 90 -5.84 -1.26 6.61
CA TRP A 90 -5.50 -2.47 7.34
C TRP A 90 -5.03 -2.13 8.76
N ILE A 91 -5.70 -2.72 9.76
CA ILE A 91 -5.53 -2.37 11.18
C ILE A 91 -4.40 -3.10 11.89
N ASP A 92 -3.92 -4.22 11.33
CA ASP A 92 -2.82 -4.97 11.95
C ASP A 92 -1.43 -4.42 11.58
N SER A 93 -1.38 -3.24 10.94
CA SER A 93 -0.13 -2.53 10.71
C SER A 93 0.41 -1.96 12.03
N ALA A 94 1.66 -2.31 12.35
CA ALA A 94 2.40 -1.78 13.49
C ALA A 94 3.18 -0.49 13.14
N LEU A 95 3.00 0.07 11.93
CA LEU A 95 3.62 1.33 11.54
C LEU A 95 3.10 2.48 12.40
N THR A 96 4.01 3.18 13.08
CA THR A 96 3.67 4.36 13.92
C THR A 96 3.36 5.61 13.11
N ASP A 97 3.91 5.70 11.90
CA ASP A 97 3.70 6.80 10.95
C ASP A 97 3.50 6.19 9.55
N PRO A 98 2.33 5.58 9.28
CA PRO A 98 2.08 4.95 8.00
C PRO A 98 2.02 6.01 6.88
N PRO A 99 2.58 5.73 5.70
CA PRO A 99 2.42 6.60 4.54
C PRO A 99 0.93 6.86 4.25
N SER A 100 0.59 8.12 3.98
CA SER A 100 -0.79 8.49 3.61
C SER A 100 -1.17 7.91 2.24
N SER A 101 -2.44 7.50 2.09
CA SER A 101 -3.03 7.17 0.79
C SER A 101 -2.82 8.30 -0.22
N GLY A 102 -2.44 7.92 -1.45
CA GLY A 102 -2.30 8.85 -2.57
C GLY A 102 -3.61 9.10 -3.32
N VAL A 103 -4.66 8.34 -2.99
CA VAL A 103 -6.01 8.48 -3.56
C VAL A 103 -6.84 9.44 -2.73
N TRP A 104 -6.85 9.26 -1.40
CA TRP A 104 -7.64 10.06 -0.49
C TRP A 104 -6.99 10.13 0.88
N LEU A 105 -6.81 11.35 1.39
CA LEU A 105 -6.32 11.57 2.75
C LEU A 105 -7.49 11.55 3.73
N CYS A 106 -7.59 10.50 4.52
CA CYS A 106 -8.43 10.53 5.71
C CYS A 106 -7.76 11.41 6.77
N ASP A 107 -8.31 12.61 7.01
CA ASP A 107 -7.69 13.69 7.80
C ASP A 107 -7.51 13.34 9.31
N GLY A 108 -6.47 12.56 9.62
CA GLY A 108 -6.00 12.27 10.98
C GLY A 108 -6.60 11.01 11.64
N PRO A 109 -5.94 10.50 12.71
CA PRO A 109 -6.30 9.24 13.36
C PRO A 109 -7.68 9.25 14.05
N SER A 110 -8.20 10.43 14.39
CA SER A 110 -9.55 10.61 14.94
C SER A 110 -10.66 10.46 13.90
N ASN A 111 -10.32 10.51 12.61
CA ASN A 111 -11.26 10.25 11.52
C ASN A 111 -11.25 8.77 11.11
N TRP A 112 -10.50 7.92 11.81
CA TRP A 112 -10.58 6.48 11.62
C TRP A 112 -11.39 5.85 12.75
N ASP A 113 -12.52 5.24 12.41
CA ASP A 113 -13.26 4.35 13.30
C ASP A 113 -12.80 2.91 13.05
N GLY A 114 -11.77 2.50 13.80
CA GLY A 114 -11.09 1.22 13.57
C GLY A 114 -10.41 1.17 12.20
N GLU A 115 -10.96 0.34 11.31
CA GLU A 115 -10.49 0.15 9.93
C GLU A 115 -11.11 1.12 8.93
N GLN A 116 -12.24 1.76 9.24
CA GLN A 116 -12.98 2.59 8.28
C GLN A 116 -12.68 4.07 8.51
N CYS A 117 -12.52 4.81 7.41
CA CYS A 117 -12.43 6.27 7.45
C CYS A 117 -13.83 6.90 7.56
N ASP A 118 -13.99 7.79 8.53
CA ASP A 118 -15.08 8.75 8.61
C ASP A 118 -14.87 9.86 7.58
N ILE A 119 -15.55 9.72 6.44
CA ILE A 119 -15.56 10.70 5.35
C ILE A 119 -16.66 11.76 5.50
N GLY A 120 -17.26 11.86 6.69
CA GLY A 120 -18.33 12.78 7.03
C GLY A 120 -19.66 12.47 6.33
N PRO A 121 -20.66 13.37 6.38
CA PRO A 121 -21.90 13.23 5.64
C PRO A 121 -21.70 13.42 4.13
N ALA A 122 -22.57 12.81 3.31
CA ALA A 122 -22.61 13.00 1.86
C ALA A 122 -23.00 14.44 1.52
N VAL A 123 -22.03 15.35 1.57
CA VAL A 123 -22.20 16.73 1.13
C VAL A 123 -21.84 16.79 -0.35
N THR A 124 -22.61 17.56 -1.11
CA THR A 124 -22.45 17.86 -2.54
C THR A 124 -21.15 18.62 -2.88
N SER A 125 -20.08 18.46 -2.09
CA SER A 125 -18.92 19.34 -2.06
C SER A 125 -17.67 18.69 -2.65
N ALA A 126 -16.86 19.54 -3.29
CA ALA A 126 -15.50 19.27 -3.78
C ALA A 126 -14.50 18.74 -2.74
N THR A 127 -14.94 18.50 -1.50
CA THR A 127 -14.17 17.94 -0.39
C THR A 127 -14.16 16.42 -0.35
N ARG A 128 -14.78 15.70 -1.30
CA ARG A 128 -14.65 14.23 -1.42
C ARG A 128 -13.87 13.80 -2.66
N THR A 129 -13.19 14.74 -3.30
CA THR A 129 -12.57 14.48 -4.59
C THR A 129 -11.36 13.57 -4.43
N ALA A 130 -11.44 12.37 -4.97
CA ALA A 130 -10.33 11.44 -5.07
C ALA A 130 -9.27 11.96 -6.05
N THR A 131 -8.00 11.73 -5.76
CA THR A 131 -6.91 12.04 -6.69
C THR A 131 -6.70 10.84 -7.61
N LEU A 132 -7.09 11.00 -8.88
CA LEU A 132 -6.97 9.97 -9.92
C LEU A 132 -6.23 10.51 -11.14
N ASP A 133 -5.40 9.65 -11.74
CA ASP A 133 -4.68 9.96 -12.99
C ASP A 133 -5.49 9.59 -14.25
N MET A 134 -6.79 9.30 -14.08
CA MET A 134 -7.71 8.91 -15.13
C MET A 134 -9.06 9.61 -14.99
N THR A 135 -9.76 9.74 -16.11
CA THR A 135 -11.12 10.25 -16.17
C THR A 135 -12.13 9.11 -16.18
N LEU A 136 -13.11 9.17 -15.29
CA LEU A 136 -14.23 8.24 -15.21
C LEU A 136 -15.47 8.84 -15.88
N ASN A 137 -16.37 8.00 -16.38
CA ASN A 137 -17.67 8.43 -16.88
C ASN A 137 -18.65 8.67 -15.73
N ASP A 138 -19.62 9.56 -15.88
CA ASP A 138 -20.59 9.85 -14.81
C ASP A 138 -21.37 8.58 -14.42
N GLY A 139 -21.44 8.29 -13.11
CA GLY A 139 -21.99 7.06 -12.56
C GLY A 139 -21.05 5.85 -12.55
N GLU A 140 -19.85 5.96 -13.13
CA GLU A 140 -18.83 4.90 -13.07
C GLU A 140 -18.25 4.80 -11.66
N GLU A 141 -18.21 3.57 -11.15
CA GLU A 141 -17.65 3.24 -9.84
C GLU A 141 -16.41 2.36 -10.02
N ILE A 142 -15.33 2.76 -9.36
CA ILE A 142 -14.07 2.03 -9.35
C ILE A 142 -13.59 1.82 -7.93
N VAL A 143 -12.69 0.85 -7.79
CA VAL A 143 -12.02 0.51 -6.55
C VAL A 143 -10.53 0.79 -6.70
N ALA A 144 -9.96 1.51 -5.74
CA ALA A 144 -8.55 1.76 -5.63
C ALA A 144 -7.95 0.99 -4.44
N VAL A 145 -6.98 0.12 -4.71
CA VAL A 145 -6.24 -0.60 -3.66
C VAL A 145 -4.78 -0.19 -3.68
N GLU A 146 -4.35 0.42 -2.58
CA GLU A 146 -3.00 0.91 -2.36
C GLU A 146 -2.28 0.06 -1.33
N VAL A 147 -1.08 -0.41 -1.66
CA VAL A 147 -0.22 -1.18 -0.77
C VAL A 147 1.09 -0.43 -0.62
N PHE A 148 1.42 -0.10 0.62
CA PHE A 148 2.68 0.53 1.00
C PHE A 148 3.54 -0.47 1.77
N TYR A 149 4.84 -0.47 1.50
CA TYR A 149 5.81 -1.29 2.21
C TYR A 149 7.11 -0.53 2.42
N VAL A 150 7.49 -0.32 3.69
CA VAL A 150 8.72 0.33 4.12
C VAL A 150 9.84 -0.70 4.15
N TYR A 151 10.65 -0.74 3.09
CA TYR A 151 11.78 -1.65 3.02
C TYR A 151 12.93 -1.15 3.91
N ARG A 152 13.21 -1.93 4.95
CA ARG A 152 14.37 -1.76 5.85
C ARG A 152 15.47 -2.75 5.47
N PRO A 153 16.61 -2.27 4.93
CA PRO A 153 17.73 -3.15 4.58
C PRO A 153 18.27 -3.90 5.80
N ALA A 154 18.75 -5.14 5.63
CA ALA A 154 19.38 -5.85 6.75
C ALA A 154 20.75 -5.26 7.13
N PHE A 155 21.40 -4.56 6.19
CA PHE A 155 22.71 -3.96 6.38
C PHE A 155 22.60 -2.43 6.29
N ASP A 156 22.45 -1.81 7.45
CA ASP A 156 22.21 -0.36 7.59
C ASP A 156 23.50 0.49 7.47
N PHE A 157 24.54 -0.04 6.81
CA PHE A 157 25.89 0.52 6.85
C PHE A 157 26.01 1.86 6.11
N TYR A 158 25.21 2.08 5.05
CA TYR A 158 25.24 3.32 4.25
C TYR A 158 23.89 3.82 3.72
N LEU A 159 22.80 3.04 3.79
CA LEU A 159 21.48 3.44 3.31
C LEU A 159 20.62 3.96 4.47
N LYS A 160 20.92 5.16 4.98
CA LYS A 160 20.14 5.83 6.05
C LYS A 160 18.71 6.25 5.67
N LYS A 161 18.16 5.72 4.57
CA LYS A 161 16.85 6.09 4.08
C LYS A 161 16.04 4.84 3.83
N ASP A 162 14.98 4.70 4.63
CA ASP A 162 13.94 3.72 4.40
C ASP A 162 13.38 3.89 2.99
N LEU A 163 13.33 2.80 2.23
CA LEU A 163 12.79 2.76 0.88
C LEU A 163 11.32 2.38 0.95
N THR A 164 10.42 3.33 0.75
CA THR A 164 8.98 3.02 0.68
C THR A 164 8.61 2.57 -0.72
N PHE A 165 8.27 1.29 -0.85
CA PHE A 165 7.62 0.78 -2.05
C PHE A 165 6.12 1.07 -1.98
N TYR A 166 5.56 1.47 -3.12
CA TYR A 166 4.16 1.84 -3.28
C TYR A 166 3.59 1.18 -4.53
N SER A 167 2.46 0.51 -4.39
CA SER A 167 1.69 -0.04 -5.50
C SER A 167 0.24 0.38 -5.38
N ARG A 168 -0.35 0.81 -6.50
CA ARG A 168 -1.77 1.17 -6.61
C ARG A 168 -2.39 0.47 -7.82
N THR A 169 -3.55 -0.14 -7.62
CA THR A 169 -4.37 -0.72 -8.68
C THR A 169 -5.75 -0.08 -8.63
N LEU A 170 -6.24 0.34 -9.80
CA LEU A 170 -7.58 0.87 -10.03
C LEU A 170 -8.33 -0.15 -10.88
N LEU A 171 -9.51 -0.58 -10.44
CA LEU A 171 -10.33 -1.59 -11.14
C LEU A 171 -11.81 -1.25 -11.10
#